data_AF-J8ZR37-F1
#
_entry.id   AF-J8ZR37-F1
#
_cell.length_a   1.000
_cell.length_b   1.000
_cell.length_c   1.000
_cell.angle_alpha   90.00
_cell.angle_beta   90.00
_cell.angle_gamma   90.00
#
_symmetry.space_group_name_H-M   'P 1'
#
loop_
_entity.id
_entity.type
_entity.pdbx_description
1 polymer ?
#
loop_
_entity_poly.entity_id
_entity_poly.type
_entity_poly.pdbx_seq_one_letter_code
_entity_poly.pdbx_strand_id
1 'polypeptide(L)'
;MRQILSEKTNTTEKQIKKGQAKSDKETVLTFLNEIKASTKDYSLAYDLSKCIEIVCGKENEEVVDLKSALEDVLIENEMLIEQRNQLIAENDYLKGQFDCYAVEDDKNNDIHK
;
A
#
# COMPACT_ATOMS: atom_id res chain seq x y z
N MET A 1 -7.59 1.95 -49.44
CA MET A 1 -7.26 2.91 -48.37
C MET A 1 -6.93 2.12 -47.12
N ARG A 2 -5.65 2.03 -46.72
CA ARG A 2 -5.25 1.37 -45.46
C ARG A 2 -5.28 2.43 -44.35
N GLN A 3 -6.05 2.20 -43.30
CA GLN A 3 -5.98 3.00 -42.08
C GLN A 3 -4.67 2.65 -41.36
N ILE A 4 -3.79 3.64 -41.24
CA ILE A 4 -2.58 3.57 -40.43
C ILE A 4 -3.00 3.89 -39.00
N LEU A 5 -2.94 2.89 -38.12
CA LEU A 5 -3.03 3.06 -36.67
C LEU A 5 -1.83 3.92 -36.24
N SER A 6 -2.08 5.13 -35.75
CA SER A 6 -1.04 5.98 -35.17
C SER A 6 -0.79 5.57 -33.72
N GLU A 7 0.21 4.73 -33.53
CA GLU A 7 0.79 4.42 -32.23
C GLU A 7 1.37 5.72 -31.63
N LYS A 8 0.73 6.24 -30.59
CA LYS A 8 1.30 7.31 -29.77
C LYS A 8 2.15 6.69 -28.67
N THR A 9 3.40 6.40 -29.00
CA THR A 9 4.42 6.00 -28.03
C THR A 9 4.89 7.23 -27.24
N ASN A 10 4.74 7.17 -25.92
CA ASN A 10 5.47 7.89 -24.88
C ASN A 10 5.74 9.39 -25.13
N THR A 11 4.74 10.23 -24.84
CA THR A 11 5.02 11.62 -24.47
C THR A 11 5.24 11.66 -22.96
N THR A 12 6.50 11.69 -22.52
CA THR A 12 6.84 12.08 -21.14
C THR A 12 6.48 13.55 -20.97
N GLU A 13 5.22 13.78 -20.59
CA GLU A 13 4.77 15.08 -20.11
C GLU A 13 5.61 15.43 -18.89
N LYS A 14 6.49 16.43 -19.03
CA LYS A 14 7.16 17.05 -17.90
C LYS A 14 6.07 17.55 -16.95
N GLN A 15 5.86 16.83 -15.85
CA GLN A 15 5.04 17.30 -14.75
C GLN A 15 5.66 18.59 -14.23
N ILE A 16 5.07 19.71 -14.65
CA ILE A 16 5.31 21.01 -14.05
C ILE A 16 4.86 20.86 -12.60
N LYS A 17 5.81 20.84 -11.66
CA LYS A 17 5.53 20.95 -10.22
C LYS A 17 4.83 22.29 -10.00
N LYS A 18 3.49 22.29 -10.07
CA LYS A 18 2.66 23.38 -9.58
C LYS A 18 3.06 23.57 -8.12
N GLY A 19 3.56 24.75 -7.77
CA GLY A 19 3.78 25.14 -6.38
C GLY A 19 2.50 24.83 -5.62
N GLN A 20 2.61 23.99 -4.61
CA GLN A 20 1.47 23.54 -3.81
C GLN A 20 0.90 24.79 -3.14
N ALA A 21 -0.25 25.27 -3.64
CA ALA A 21 -1.00 26.30 -2.95
C ALA A 21 -1.31 25.77 -1.55
N LYS A 22 -1.10 26.62 -0.52
CA LYS A 22 -1.48 26.26 0.85
C LYS A 22 -2.90 25.73 0.84
N SER A 23 -3.10 24.58 1.45
CA SER A 23 -4.41 23.96 1.57
C SER A 23 -5.35 24.89 2.35
N ASP A 24 -6.63 24.92 2.01
CA ASP A 24 -7.63 25.68 2.76
C ASP A 24 -7.59 25.33 4.25
N LYS A 25 -7.32 24.05 4.57
CA LYS A 25 -7.09 23.56 5.94
C LYS A 25 -5.92 24.27 6.62
N GLU A 26 -4.79 24.43 5.94
CA GLU A 26 -3.61 25.10 6.50
C GLU A 26 -3.85 26.58 6.73
N THR A 27 -4.60 27.22 5.83
CA THR A 27 -4.99 28.62 5.96
C THR A 27 -5.88 28.84 7.20
N VAL A 28 -6.89 27.98 7.38
CA VAL A 28 -7.78 28.00 8.55
C VAL A 28 -7.01 27.74 9.85
N LEU A 29 -6.12 26.72 9.86
CA LEU A 29 -5.32 26.41 11.05
C LEU A 29 -4.37 27.54 11.42
N THR A 30 -3.75 28.20 10.45
CA THR A 30 -2.88 29.36 10.70
C THR A 30 -3.68 30.48 11.39
N PHE A 31 -4.85 30.83 10.84
CA PHE A 31 -5.73 31.85 11.41
C PHE A 31 -6.17 31.51 12.84
N LEU A 32 -6.65 30.29 13.09
CA LEU A 32 -7.11 29.90 14.43
C LEU A 32 -5.99 29.97 15.48
N ASN A 33 -4.76 29.59 15.10
CA ASN A 33 -3.61 29.69 15.99
C ASN A 33 -3.23 31.14 16.31
N GLU A 34 -3.32 32.05 15.34
CA GLU A 34 -3.05 33.48 15.54
C GLU A 34 -4.08 34.13 16.49
N ILE A 35 -5.37 33.81 16.32
CA ILE A 35 -6.44 34.31 17.20
C ILE A 35 -6.27 33.73 18.61
N LYS A 36 -5.95 32.44 18.73
CA LYS A 36 -5.70 31.80 20.02
C LYS A 36 -4.50 32.42 20.76
N ALA A 37 -3.44 32.78 20.04
CA ALA A 37 -2.25 33.40 20.64
C ALA A 37 -2.47 34.86 21.06
N SER A 38 -3.40 35.58 20.40
CA SER A 38 -3.69 36.99 20.68
C SER A 38 -4.82 37.21 21.68
N THR A 39 -5.70 36.23 21.89
CA THR A 39 -6.77 36.33 22.88
C THR A 39 -6.26 36.21 24.31
N LYS A 40 -6.86 36.99 25.22
CA LYS A 40 -6.68 36.86 26.68
C LYS A 40 -7.88 36.18 27.36
N ASP A 41 -8.94 35.92 26.60
CA ASP A 41 -10.11 35.21 27.08
C ASP A 41 -9.82 33.70 27.10
N TYR A 42 -9.78 33.13 28.30
CA TYR A 42 -9.50 31.71 28.52
C TYR A 42 -10.57 30.78 27.96
N SER A 43 -11.84 31.20 27.96
CA SER A 43 -12.94 30.41 27.39
C SER A 43 -12.79 30.33 25.88
N LEU A 44 -12.54 31.47 25.23
CA LEU A 44 -12.30 31.50 23.79
C LEU A 44 -11.02 30.75 23.40
N ALA A 45 -9.95 30.86 24.19
CA ALA A 45 -8.72 30.11 23.95
C ALA A 45 -8.93 28.59 24.04
N TYR A 46 -9.80 28.14 24.95
CA TYR A 46 -10.22 26.75 25.06
C TYR A 46 -11.01 26.29 23.83
N ASP A 47 -12.05 27.04 23.45
CA ASP A 47 -12.88 26.72 22.28
C ASP A 47 -12.05 26.67 20.99
N LEU A 48 -11.14 27.63 20.79
CA LEU A 48 -10.21 27.64 19.66
C LEU A 48 -9.28 26.42 19.67
N SER A 49 -8.84 25.97 20.85
CA SER A 49 -8.04 24.74 20.97
C SER A 49 -8.81 23.52 20.48
N LYS A 50 -10.09 23.42 20.83
CA LYS A 50 -10.97 22.34 20.38
C LYS A 50 -11.25 22.40 18.88
N CYS A 51 -11.51 23.59 18.34
CA CYS A 51 -11.65 23.76 16.89
C CYS A 51 -10.37 23.34 16.13
N ILE A 52 -9.19 23.72 16.63
CA ILE A 52 -7.90 23.31 16.03
C ILE A 52 -7.74 21.79 16.09
N GLU A 53 -8.06 21.15 17.22
CA GLU A 53 -7.97 19.70 17.41
C GLU A 53 -8.85 18.93 16.42
N ILE A 54 -10.11 19.36 16.26
CA ILE A 54 -11.09 18.81 15.31
C ILE A 54 -10.62 18.99 13.87
N VAL A 55 -10.17 20.20 13.49
CA VAL A 55 -9.74 20.51 12.12
C VAL A 55 -8.44 19.79 11.75
N CYS A 56 -7.49 19.68 12.69
CA CYS A 56 -6.28 18.88 12.51
C CYS A 56 -6.64 17.40 12.27
N GLY A 57 -7.74 16.93 12.86
CA GLY A 57 -8.12 15.53 12.87
C GLY A 57 -7.25 14.73 13.83
N LYS A 58 -6.82 15.34 14.95
CA LYS A 58 -6.02 14.64 15.98
C LYS A 58 -6.80 13.49 16.62
N GLU A 59 -8.13 13.55 16.63
CA GLU A 59 -8.97 12.38 16.99
C GLU A 59 -8.83 11.20 16.01
N ASN A 60 -8.19 11.39 14.86
CA ASN A 60 -8.07 10.40 13.80
C ASN A 60 -6.65 9.84 13.65
N GLU A 61 -5.74 10.16 14.57
CA GLU A 61 -4.36 9.64 14.60
C GLU A 61 -4.39 8.11 14.73
N GLU A 62 -5.28 7.57 15.58
CA GLU A 62 -5.54 6.13 15.69
C GLU A 62 -5.99 5.50 14.36
N VAL A 63 -6.77 6.23 13.56
CA VAL A 63 -7.24 5.74 12.25
C VAL A 63 -6.13 5.79 11.20
N VAL A 64 -5.22 6.75 11.30
CA VAL A 64 -4.03 6.81 10.43
C VAL A 64 -3.10 5.64 10.77
N ASP A 65 -2.82 5.43 12.05
CA ASP A 65 -1.99 4.33 12.53
C ASP A 65 -2.58 2.97 12.16
N LEU A 66 -3.90 2.80 12.35
CA LEU A 66 -4.60 1.58 11.98
C LEU A 66 -4.57 1.33 10.48
N LYS A 67 -4.68 2.37 9.65
CA LYS A 67 -4.54 2.24 8.20
C LYS A 67 -3.14 1.81 7.80
N SER A 68 -2.11 2.41 8.39
CA SER A 68 -0.72 2.03 8.11
C SER A 68 -0.48 0.56 8.49
N ALA A 69 -0.92 0.14 9.67
CA ALA A 69 -0.80 -1.25 10.11
C ALA A 69 -1.57 -2.22 9.20
N LEU A 70 -2.75 -1.82 8.71
CA LEU A 70 -3.52 -2.62 7.75
C LEU A 70 -2.79 -2.77 6.41
N GLU A 71 -2.20 -1.69 5.90
CA GLU A 71 -1.41 -1.71 4.66
C GLU A 71 -0.19 -2.65 4.79
N ASP A 72 0.53 -2.58 5.90
CA ASP A 72 1.68 -3.47 6.17
C ASP A 72 1.26 -4.94 6.18
N VAL A 73 0.15 -5.26 6.85
CA VAL A 73 -0.38 -6.64 6.92
C VAL A 73 -0.85 -7.14 5.55
N LEU A 74 -1.45 -6.26 4.74
CA LEU A 74 -1.87 -6.63 3.38
C LEU A 74 -0.68 -6.96 2.49
N ILE A 75 0.38 -6.16 2.56
CA ILE A 75 1.63 -6.40 1.82
C ILE A 75 2.26 -7.73 2.25
N GLU A 76 2.36 -7.98 3.56
CA GLU A 76 2.90 -9.23 4.08
C GLU A 76 2.07 -10.44 3.61
N ASN A 77 0.73 -10.33 3.62
CA ASN A 77 -0.15 -11.38 3.17
C ASN A 77 0.03 -11.71 1.68
N GLU A 78 0.14 -10.68 0.83
CA GLU A 78 0.43 -10.88 -0.59
C GLU A 78 1.77 -11.61 -0.80
N MET A 79 2.82 -11.20 -0.08
CA MET A 79 4.12 -11.89 -0.13
C MET A 79 4.03 -13.36 0.32
N LEU A 80 3.31 -13.64 1.41
CA LEU A 80 3.12 -15.00 1.92
C LEU A 80 2.33 -15.87 0.94
N ILE A 81 1.32 -15.32 0.27
CA ILE A 81 0.56 -16.03 -0.76
C ILE A 81 1.47 -16.42 -1.92
N GLU A 82 2.34 -15.50 -2.37
CA GLU A 82 3.28 -15.77 -3.45
C GLU A 82 4.27 -16.87 -3.06
N GLN A 83 4.89 -16.77 -1.89
CA GLN A 83 5.80 -17.80 -1.37
C GLN A 83 5.13 -19.16 -1.22
N ARG A 84 3.89 -19.19 -0.70
CA ARG A 84 3.11 -20.42 -0.58
C ARG A 84 2.89 -21.06 -1.95
N ASN A 85 2.54 -20.28 -2.96
CA ASN A 85 2.31 -20.80 -4.30
C ASN A 85 3.59 -21.37 -4.93
N GLN A 86 4.74 -20.71 -4.71
CA GLN A 86 6.05 -21.22 -5.15
C GLN A 86 6.38 -22.56 -4.49
N LEU A 87 6.20 -22.66 -3.17
CA LEU A 87 6.44 -23.89 -2.41
C LEU A 87 5.52 -25.03 -2.84
N ILE A 88 4.24 -24.76 -3.14
CA ILE A 88 3.32 -25.76 -3.67
C ILE A 88 3.84 -26.31 -5.00
N ALA A 89 4.23 -25.43 -5.93
CA ALA A 89 4.74 -25.84 -7.24
C ALA A 89 6.03 -26.67 -7.11
N GLU A 90 6.94 -26.28 -6.21
CA GLU A 90 8.16 -27.04 -5.93
C GLU A 90 7.84 -28.42 -5.33
N ASN A 91 6.89 -28.48 -4.39
CA ASN A 91 6.48 -29.74 -3.77
C ASN A 91 5.88 -30.70 -4.81
N ASP A 92 5.02 -30.20 -5.69
CA ASP A 92 4.41 -30.98 -6.76
C ASP A 92 5.45 -31.47 -7.77
N TYR A 93 6.43 -30.63 -8.12
CA TYR A 93 7.54 -31.02 -8.98
C TYR A 93 8.41 -32.13 -8.37
N LEU A 94 8.77 -31.99 -7.09
CA LEU A 94 9.56 -32.99 -6.37
C LEU A 94 8.81 -34.31 -6.19
N LYS A 95 7.50 -34.26 -5.89
CA LYS A 95 6.65 -35.47 -5.86
C LYS A 95 6.60 -36.16 -7.21
N GLY A 96 6.38 -35.41 -8.29
CA GLY A 96 6.38 -35.96 -9.64
C GLY A 96 7.70 -36.62 -10.01
N GLN A 97 8.85 -36.03 -9.62
CA GLN A 97 10.14 -36.68 -9.79
C GLN A 97 10.26 -37.96 -8.97
N PHE A 98 9.85 -37.93 -7.71
CA PHE A 98 9.91 -39.10 -6.84
C PHE A 98 9.05 -40.26 -7.37
N ASP A 99 7.84 -39.96 -7.84
CA ASP A 99 6.95 -40.94 -8.46
C ASP A 99 7.57 -41.54 -9.74
N CYS A 100 8.25 -40.73 -10.56
CA CYS A 100 8.99 -41.22 -11.73
C CYS A 100 10.16 -42.15 -11.35
N TYR A 101 10.95 -41.77 -10.33
CA TYR A 101 12.06 -42.60 -9.86
C TYR A 101 11.59 -43.92 -9.22
N ALA A 102 10.50 -43.90 -8.45
CA ALA A 102 9.91 -45.12 -7.88
C ALA A 102 9.47 -46.13 -8.96
N VAL A 103 8.96 -45.64 -10.10
CA VAL A 103 8.55 -46.49 -11.24
C VAL A 103 9.76 -47.07 -12.00
N GLU A 104 10.92 -46.41 -11.98
CA GLU A 104 12.15 -46.93 -12.59
C GLU A 104 12.78 -48.05 -11.75
N ASP A 105 12.73 -47.94 -10.42
CA ASP A 105 13.23 -48.97 -9.50
C ASP A 105 12.40 -50.27 -9.57
N ASP A 106 11.07 -50.18 -9.69
CA ASP A 106 10.19 -51.36 -9.83
C ASP A 106 10.43 -52.09 -11.17
N LYS A 107 10.65 -51.35 -12.26
CA LYS A 107 10.95 -51.96 -13.58
C LYS A 107 12.30 -52.66 -13.63
N ASN A 108 13.32 -52.12 -12.96
CA ASN A 108 14.64 -52.75 -12.91
C ASN A 108 14.66 -54.02 -12.03
N ASN A 109 13.78 -54.11 -11.03
CA ASN A 109 13.68 -55.30 -10.18
C ASN A 109 12.95 -56.47 -10.86
N ASP A 110 12.03 -56.22 -11.78
CA ASP A 110 11.34 -57.25 -12.57
C ASP A 110 12.19 -57.82 -13.73
N ILE A 111 13.24 -57.11 -14.17
CA ILE A 111 14.15 -57.60 -15.24
C ILE A 111 15.19 -58.61 -14.70
N HIS A 112 15.33 -58.72 -13.38
CA HIS A 112 16.32 -59.58 -12.71
C HIS A 112 15.73 -60.81 -11.98
N LYS A 113 14.47 -61.16 -12.22
CA LYS A 113 13.84 -62.44 -11.81
C LYS A 113 13.59 -63.35 -13.01
#